data_AF-A0A1H2X705-F1
#
_entry.id   AF-A0A1H2X705-F1
#
_cell.length_a   1.000
_cell.length_b   1.000
_cell.length_c   1.000
_cell.angle_alpha   90.00
_cell.angle_beta   90.00
_cell.angle_gamma   90.00
#
_symmetry.space_group_name_H-M   'P 1'
#
loop_
_entity.id
_entity.type
_entity.pdbx_description
1 polymer ?
#
loop_
_entity_poly.entity_id
_entity_poly.type
_entity_poly.pdbx_seq_one_letter_code
_entity_poly.pdbx_strand_id
1 'polypeptide(L)'
;MADHDQSHHDHDGNIFIDKKRYPIEKDAMTGSELKSLAGIPQDYELWLEVHSGEDDKIENTQSIELKSGMKFFSVPPVINPGSGR
;
A
#
# COMPACT_ATOMS: atom_id res chain seq x y z
N MET A 1 -7.38 42.34 -7.04
CA MET A 1 -8.10 41.23 -7.68
C MET A 1 -7.52 39.95 -7.12
N ALA A 2 -8.34 39.21 -6.39
CA ALA A 2 -8.06 37.83 -6.01
C ALA A 2 -8.10 36.98 -7.27
N ASP A 3 -7.17 36.05 -7.43
CA ASP A 3 -7.41 34.72 -7.99
C ASP A 3 -6.20 33.86 -7.62
N HIS A 4 -6.41 33.01 -6.63
CA HIS A 4 -5.52 31.90 -6.31
C HIS A 4 -5.57 30.92 -7.49
N ASP A 5 -4.53 30.90 -8.33
CA ASP A 5 -4.24 29.72 -9.16
C ASP A 5 -3.70 28.65 -8.20
N GLN A 6 -4.60 28.01 -7.46
CA GLN A 6 -4.33 26.71 -6.89
C GLN A 6 -4.26 25.78 -8.08
N SER A 7 -3.07 25.68 -8.66
CA SER A 7 -2.73 24.69 -9.65
C SER A 7 -3.25 23.36 -9.11
N HIS A 8 -4.31 22.86 -9.71
CA HIS A 8 -4.90 21.57 -9.42
C HIS A 8 -3.83 20.54 -9.72
N HIS A 9 -2.99 20.21 -8.73
CA HIS A 9 -2.19 19.02 -8.76
C HIS A 9 -3.19 17.88 -8.77
N ASP A 10 -3.38 17.36 -9.97
CA ASP A 10 -4.07 16.13 -10.27
C ASP A 10 -3.41 15.01 -9.44
N HIS A 11 -3.89 14.82 -8.21
CA HIS A 11 -3.61 13.63 -7.43
C HIS A 11 -4.43 12.46 -7.99
N ASP A 12 -4.54 12.30 -9.33
CA ASP A 12 -5.08 11.08 -9.95
C ASP A 12 -4.06 9.93 -9.86
N GLY A 13 -3.41 9.86 -8.71
CA GLY A 13 -2.56 8.76 -8.33
C GLY A 13 -3.44 7.59 -7.94
N ASN A 14 -3.16 6.43 -8.51
CA ASN A 14 -3.83 5.21 -8.14
C ASN A 14 -2.78 4.18 -7.73
N ILE A 15 -3.02 3.52 -6.61
CA ILE A 15 -2.23 2.37 -6.18
C ILE A 15 -3.01 1.09 -6.46
N PHE A 16 -2.29 -0.02 -6.49
CA PHE A 16 -2.88 -1.33 -6.64
C PHE A 16 -2.60 -2.13 -5.37
N ILE A 17 -3.62 -2.70 -4.74
CA ILE A 17 -3.46 -3.62 -3.60
C ILE A 17 -4.16 -4.93 -3.99
N ASP A 18 -3.43 -6.05 -4.00
CA ASP A 18 -3.98 -7.35 -4.41
C ASP A 18 -4.68 -7.30 -5.78
N LYS A 19 -4.04 -6.60 -6.74
CA LYS A 19 -4.54 -6.35 -8.12
C LYS A 19 -5.80 -5.48 -8.21
N LYS A 20 -6.30 -4.93 -7.10
CA LYS A 20 -7.41 -3.98 -7.09
C LYS A 20 -6.86 -2.55 -7.06
N ARG A 21 -7.47 -1.67 -7.85
CA ARG A 21 -7.10 -0.25 -7.93
C ARG A 21 -7.76 0.55 -6.80
N TYR A 22 -6.99 1.38 -6.11
CA TYR A 22 -7.47 2.31 -5.09
C TYR A 22 -6.95 3.72 -5.38
N PRO A 23 -7.80 4.76 -5.23
CA PRO A 23 -7.35 6.14 -5.36
C PRO A 23 -6.43 6.50 -4.18
N ILE A 24 -5.42 7.32 -4.44
CA ILE A 24 -4.55 7.85 -3.39
C ILE A 24 -5.28 9.03 -2.73
N GLU A 25 -5.84 8.79 -1.54
CA GLU A 25 -6.47 9.85 -0.74
C GLU A 25 -5.48 10.65 0.11
N LYS A 26 -4.32 10.05 0.42
CA LYS A 26 -3.26 10.64 1.24
C LYS A 26 -1.91 10.37 0.60
N ASP A 27 -1.02 11.36 0.61
CA ASP A 27 0.37 11.20 0.16
C ASP A 27 1.16 10.16 0.95
N ALA A 28 0.75 9.86 2.18
CA ALA A 28 1.33 8.78 2.96
C ALA A 28 0.27 8.00 3.75
N MET A 29 0.44 6.69 3.82
CA MET A 29 -0.38 5.79 4.64
C MET A 29 0.49 4.75 5.33
N THR A 30 0.04 4.29 6.49
CA THR A 30 0.66 3.17 7.18
C THR A 30 0.27 1.82 6.57
N GLY A 31 1.06 0.78 6.80
CA GLY A 31 0.72 -0.58 6.38
C GLY A 31 -0.64 -1.05 6.91
N SER A 32 -0.99 -0.65 8.14
CA SER A 32 -2.29 -0.97 8.73
C SER A 32 -3.45 -0.25 8.05
N GLU A 33 -3.27 1.01 7.64
CA GLU A 33 -4.25 1.76 6.84
C GLU A 33 -4.45 1.14 5.46
N LEU A 34 -3.36 0.78 4.76
CA LEU A 34 -3.42 0.13 3.44
C LEU A 34 -4.17 -1.20 3.49
N LYS A 35 -3.91 -2.01 4.53
CA LYS A 35 -4.66 -3.25 4.78
C LYS A 35 -6.13 -2.96 5.04
N SER A 36 -6.43 -1.98 5.88
CA SER A 36 -7.81 -1.62 6.21
C SER A 36 -8.59 -1.12 5.00
N LEU A 37 -7.94 -0.34 4.12
CA LEU A 37 -8.50 0.16 2.87
C LEU A 37 -8.92 -1.00 1.94
N ALA A 38 -8.08 -2.03 1.84
CA ALA A 38 -8.34 -3.20 1.00
C ALA A 38 -9.17 -4.31 1.69
N GLY A 39 -9.52 -4.14 2.97
CA GLY A 39 -10.22 -5.16 3.77
C GLY A 39 -9.34 -6.37 4.11
N ILE A 40 -8.03 -6.20 4.17
CA ILE A 40 -7.04 -7.23 4.46
C ILE A 40 -6.87 -7.35 5.99
N PRO A 41 -6.82 -8.57 6.55
CA PRO A 41 -6.54 -8.78 7.97
C PRO A 41 -5.18 -8.20 8.38
N GLN A 42 -5.09 -7.58 9.56
CA GLN A 42 -3.85 -6.97 10.06
C GLN A 42 -2.70 -7.98 10.29
N ASP A 43 -3.05 -9.25 10.46
CA ASP A 43 -2.13 -10.37 10.64
C ASP A 43 -1.44 -10.81 9.33
N TYR A 44 -1.98 -10.40 8.17
CA TYR A 44 -1.36 -10.69 6.88
C TYR A 44 -0.12 -9.80 6.72
N GLU A 45 0.89 -10.29 6.01
CA GLU A 45 2.04 -9.46 5.66
C GLU A 45 1.68 -8.59 4.45
N LEU A 46 2.15 -7.34 4.42
CA LEU A 46 1.97 -6.45 3.27
C LEU A 46 3.34 -6.16 2.67
N TRP A 47 3.44 -6.20 1.36
CA TRP A 47 4.69 -6.02 0.62
C TRP A 47 4.48 -5.03 -0.52
N LEU A 48 5.50 -4.23 -0.82
CA LEU A 48 5.56 -3.31 -1.94
C LEU A 48 6.34 -3.94 -3.10
N GLU A 49 5.70 -4.05 -4.26
CA GLU A 49 6.34 -4.52 -5.50
C GLU A 49 7.25 -3.42 -6.07
N VAL A 50 8.56 -3.65 -5.99
CA VAL A 50 9.58 -2.75 -6.55
C VAL A 50 10.04 -3.32 -7.89
N HIS A 51 9.79 -2.61 -9.01
CA HIS A 51 10.07 -3.12 -10.36
C HIS A 51 11.55 -3.47 -10.64
N SER A 52 12.48 -2.96 -9.82
CA SER A 52 13.93 -3.12 -10.02
C SER A 52 14.65 -3.68 -8.78
N GLY A 53 13.93 -4.30 -7.85
CA GLY A 53 14.48 -4.77 -6.58
C GLY A 53 13.70 -5.94 -5.97
N GLU A 54 14.08 -6.27 -4.75
CA GLU A 54 13.29 -7.17 -3.90
C GLU A 54 12.06 -6.42 -3.36
N ASP A 55 10.99 -7.16 -3.10
CA ASP A 55 9.77 -6.59 -2.53
C ASP A 55 10.02 -6.12 -1.10
N ASP A 56 9.59 -4.91 -0.79
CA ASP A 56 9.79 -4.32 0.54
C ASP A 56 8.65 -4.70 1.48
N LYS A 57 8.97 -5.32 2.62
CA LYS A 57 7.99 -5.61 3.66
C LYS A 57 7.53 -4.31 4.34
N ILE A 58 6.22 -4.18 4.48
CA ILE A 58 5.56 -3.04 5.11
C ILE A 58 4.98 -3.48 6.45
N GLU A 59 5.50 -2.88 7.52
CA GLU A 59 4.95 -3.08 8.86
C GLU A 59 3.66 -2.27 9.07
N ASN A 60 2.82 -2.71 10.02
CA ASN A 60 1.54 -2.06 10.32
C ASN A 60 1.70 -0.59 10.75
N THR A 61 2.80 -0.27 11.43
CA THR A 61 3.13 1.08 11.92
C THR A 61 4.05 1.84 10.97
N GLN A 62 4.54 1.22 9.90
CA GLN A 62 5.43 1.86 8.94
C GLN A 62 4.62 2.75 8.00
N SER A 63 4.90 4.05 8.02
CA SER A 63 4.34 5.03 7.09
C SER A 63 5.12 5.01 5.78
N ILE A 64 4.41 4.95 4.66
CA ILE A 64 4.99 4.93 3.31
C ILE A 64 4.34 6.00 2.46
N GLU A 65 5.18 6.70 1.69
CA GLU A 65 4.75 7.68 0.71
C GLU A 65 4.13 6.97 -0.49
N LEU A 66 2.84 7.21 -0.73
CA LEU A 66 2.08 6.60 -1.82
C LEU A 66 2.33 7.36 -3.11
N LYS A 67 2.71 6.63 -4.16
CA LYS A 67 2.91 7.17 -5.50
C LYS A 67 2.02 6.45 -6.50
N SER A 68 1.59 7.17 -7.52
CA SER A 68 0.81 6.60 -8.61
C SER A 68 1.54 5.42 -9.24
N GLY A 69 0.83 4.31 -9.44
CA GLY A 69 1.36 3.09 -10.02
C GLY A 69 2.05 2.15 -9.04
N MET A 70 2.18 2.50 -7.76
CA MET A 70 2.67 1.56 -6.76
C MET A 70 1.73 0.36 -6.63
N LYS A 71 2.32 -0.81 -6.46
CA LYS A 71 1.60 -2.07 -6.32
C LYS A 71 1.99 -2.72 -5.01
N PHE A 72 0.99 -3.13 -4.27
CA PHE A 72 1.09 -3.79 -2.99
C PHE A 72 0.39 -5.14 -3.10
N PHE A 73 0.89 -6.10 -2.34
CA PHE A 73 0.28 -7.41 -2.24
C PHE A 73 0.31 -7.90 -0.80
N SER A 74 -0.75 -8.59 -0.39
CA SER A 74 -0.80 -9.22 0.90
C SER A 74 -0.47 -10.71 0.82
N VAL A 75 0.23 -11.18 1.84
CA VAL A 75 0.57 -12.59 1.99
C VAL A 75 -0.10 -13.07 3.28
N PRO A 76 -0.95 -14.10 3.23
CA PRO A 76 -1.49 -14.69 4.45
C PRO A 76 -0.33 -15.22 5.31
N PRO A 77 -0.45 -15.17 6.64
CA PRO A 77 0.55 -15.75 7.53
C PRO A 77 0.75 -17.21 7.14
N VAL A 78 1.96 -17.56 6.70
CA VAL A 78 2.30 -18.95 6.41
C VAL A 78 2.42 -19.65 7.76
N ILE A 79 1.31 -20.20 8.25
CA ILE A 79 1.32 -21.26 9.24
C ILE A 79 2.00 -22.44 8.57
N ASN A 80 3.28 -22.65 8.84
CA ASN A 80 4.00 -23.80 8.30
C ASN A 80 3.55 -25.05 9.08
N PRO A 81 2.76 -26.00 8.53
CA PRO A 81 2.32 -27.20 9.27
C PRO A 81 3.43 -28.26 9.37
N GLY A 82 4.71 -27.88 9.31
CA GLY A 82 5.83 -28.78 9.02
C GLY A 82 6.87 -29.00 10.13
N SER A 83 6.80 -28.33 11.27
CA SER A 83 7.74 -28.57 12.40
C SER A 83 7.20 -29.64 13.34
N GLY A 84 6.95 -30.83 12.78
CA GLY A 84 6.53 -32.02 13.51
C GLY A 84 7.18 -33.24 12.87
N ARG A 85 8.47 -33.42 13.07
CA ARG A 85 9.15 -34.72 12.94
C ARG A 85 10.07 -34.90 14.14
#